data_AF-A0A6B2G0V3-F1
#
_entry.id   AF-A0A6B2G0V3-F1
#
_cell.length_a   1.000
_cell.length_b   1.000
_cell.length_c   1.000
_cell.angle_alpha   90.00
_cell.angle_beta   90.00
_cell.angle_gamma   90.00
#
_symmetry.space_group_name_H-M   'P 1'
#
loop_
_entity.id
_entity.type
_entity.pdbx_description
1 polymer ?
#
loop_
_entity_poly.entity_id
_entity_poly.type
_entity_poly.pdbx_seq_one_letter_code
_entity_poly.pdbx_strand_id
1 'polypeptide(L)'
;MKLTLAFAIHHNIISLYYSLENNTLKRFSLSLILSSCVSATIYFLCMISGFLAFSGILMSNLLKNYCVNDHLILATRIIFTVTLLGTYPFQVFSARDAIFEILKGYLGIKKWIRYSVTFGLVFIFMLISALCPSMGAVIELGGTLTAAPLSLHACT
;
A
#
# COMPACT_ATOMS: atom_id res chain seq x y z
N MET A 1 0.17 -2.40 14.41
CA MET A 1 0.50 -2.09 13.00
C MET A 1 1.42 -3.20 12.50
N LYS A 2 1.02 -3.99 11.50
CA LYS A 2 1.86 -5.09 10.97
C LYS A 2 2.85 -4.51 9.95
N LEU A 3 4.16 -4.68 10.19
CA LEU A 3 5.22 -4.11 9.34
C LEU A 3 5.18 -4.64 7.90
N THR A 4 4.62 -5.83 7.69
CA THR A 4 4.57 -6.49 6.38
C THR A 4 3.92 -5.64 5.29
N LEU A 5 2.80 -4.97 5.59
CA LEU A 5 2.16 -4.09 4.61
C LEU A 5 2.93 -2.77 4.44
N ALA A 6 3.49 -2.23 5.52
CA ALA A 6 4.24 -0.97 5.51
C ALA A 6 5.53 -1.06 4.67
N PHE A 7 6.13 -2.26 4.59
CA PHE A 7 7.33 -2.55 3.80
C PHE A 7 7.04 -3.41 2.57
N ALA A 8 5.80 -3.42 2.06
CA ALA A 8 5.43 -4.16 0.86
C ALA A 8 5.98 -3.50 -0.42
N ILE A 9 7.30 -3.37 -0.55
CA ILE A 9 7.94 -2.76 -1.73
C ILE A 9 8.03 -3.76 -2.90
N HIS A 10 7.86 -5.05 -2.60
CA HIS A 10 8.07 -6.18 -3.52
C HIS A 10 7.27 -6.09 -4.82
N HIS A 11 6.06 -5.52 -4.80
CA HIS A 11 5.23 -5.40 -6.00
C HIS A 11 5.68 -4.30 -6.96
N ASN A 12 6.41 -3.29 -6.47
CA ASN A 12 6.85 -2.14 -7.27
C ASN A 12 8.35 -2.15 -7.57
N ILE A 13 9.12 -3.00 -6.88
CA ILE A 13 10.58 -3.06 -7.01
C ILE A 13 11.06 -3.33 -8.43
N ILE A 14 10.31 -4.13 -9.20
CA ILE A 14 10.63 -4.48 -10.59
C ILE A 14 10.47 -3.25 -11.49
N SER A 15 9.34 -2.54 -11.38
CA SER A 15 9.09 -1.31 -12.13
C SER A 15 10.10 -0.21 -11.77
N LEU A 16 10.46 -0.12 -10.49
CA LEU A 16 11.50 0.79 -10.01
C LEU A 16 12.86 0.44 -10.61
N TYR A 17 13.24 -0.84 -10.66
CA TYR A 17 14.50 -1.29 -11.24
C TYR A 17 14.66 -0.91 -12.72
N TYR A 18 13.60 -1.04 -13.50
CA TYR A 18 13.60 -0.64 -14.92
C TYR A 18 13.56 0.87 -15.13
N SER A 19 13.14 1.65 -14.13
CA SER A 19 13.08 3.11 -14.21
C SER A 19 14.43 3.79 -13.92
N LEU A 20 15.43 3.07 -13.40
CA LEU A 20 16.76 3.62 -13.12
C LEU A 20 17.69 3.51 -14.35
N GLU A 21 18.31 4.63 -14.72
CA GLU A 21 19.35 4.68 -15.73
C GLU A 21 20.69 4.17 -15.17
N ASN A 22 21.29 3.15 -15.80
CA ASN A 22 22.46 2.37 -15.34
C ASN A 22 22.19 1.44 -14.14
N ASN A 23 21.39 0.41 -14.40
CA ASN A 23 20.90 -0.61 -13.50
C ASN A 23 21.92 -1.74 -13.24
N THR A 24 22.71 -1.59 -12.17
CA THR A 24 23.50 -2.70 -11.59
C THR A 24 22.82 -3.22 -10.32
N LEU A 25 22.66 -4.56 -10.23
CA LEU A 25 21.99 -5.20 -9.10
C LEU A 25 22.57 -4.80 -7.74
N LYS A 26 23.91 -4.72 -7.63
CA LYS A 26 24.59 -4.36 -6.37
C LYS A 26 24.24 -2.94 -5.90
N ARG A 27 24.21 -1.97 -6.81
CA ARG A 27 23.92 -0.57 -6.48
C ARG A 27 22.43 -0.37 -6.16
N PHE A 28 21.57 -1.02 -6.91
CA PHE A 28 20.13 -0.98 -6.68
C PHE A 28 19.76 -1.59 -5.33
N SER A 29 20.29 -2.77 -4.99
CA SER A 29 20.05 -3.40 -3.69
C SER A 29 20.54 -2.56 -2.53
N LEU A 30 21.71 -1.92 -2.65
CA LEU A 30 22.23 -1.04 -1.60
C LEU A 30 21.34 0.20 -1.41
N SER A 31 20.86 0.81 -2.50
CA SER A 31 19.92 1.94 -2.44
C SER A 31 18.58 1.55 -1.81
N LEU A 32 18.07 0.36 -2.11
CA LEU A 32 16.85 -0.18 -1.50
C LEU A 32 17.00 -0.41 0.00
N ILE A 33 18.11 -1.02 0.43
CA ILE A 33 18.39 -1.28 1.84
C ILE A 33 18.50 0.06 2.60
N LEU A 34 19.27 1.01 2.07
CA LEU A 34 19.40 2.34 2.67
C LEU A 34 18.04 3.05 2.80
N SER A 35 17.24 3.05 1.73
CA SER A 35 15.91 3.68 1.72
C SER A 35 14.96 3.01 2.71
N SER A 36 15.04 1.69 2.83
CA SER A 36 14.24 0.91 3.78
C SER A 36 14.66 1.17 5.22
N CYS A 37 15.97 1.27 5.50
CA CYS A 37 16.48 1.62 6.81
C CYS A 37 16.02 3.03 7.24
N VAL A 38 16.15 4.03 6.37
CA VAL A 38 15.70 5.40 6.65
C VAL A 38 14.20 5.43 6.93
N SER A 39 13.40 4.75 6.10
CA SER A 39 11.95 4.65 6.29
C SER A 39 11.59 3.97 7.62
N ALA A 40 12.30 2.90 7.99
CA ALA A 40 12.12 2.22 9.27
C ALA A 40 12.41 3.12 10.46
N THR A 41 13.48 3.92 10.41
CA THR A 41 13.79 4.89 11.45
C THR A 41 12.68 5.93 11.60
N ILE A 42 12.16 6.46 10.49
CA ILE A 42 11.05 7.43 10.52
C ILE A 42 9.80 6.80 11.12
N TYR A 43 9.42 5.60 10.68
CA TYR A 43 8.25 4.90 11.24
C TYR A 43 8.41 4.63 12.74
N PHE A 44 9.60 4.27 13.19
CA PHE A 44 9.88 4.04 14.61
C PHE A 44 9.75 5.31 15.44
N LEU A 45 10.29 6.44 14.94
CA LEU A 45 10.14 7.74 15.60
C LEU A 45 8.68 8.19 15.67
N CYS A 46 7.92 8.05 14.58
CA CYS A 46 6.48 8.33 14.56
C CYS A 46 5.68 7.42 15.50
N MET A 47 6.06 6.15 15.61
CA MET A 47 5.43 5.21 16.53
C MET A 47 5.67 5.62 17.99
N ILE A 48 6.90 5.96 18.36
CA ILE A 48 7.24 6.40 19.72
C ILE A 48 6.49 7.70 20.06
N SER A 49 6.51 8.70 19.17
CA SER A 49 5.83 9.97 19.43
C SER A 49 4.32 9.80 19.54
N GLY A 50 3.71 8.98 18.67
CA GLY A 50 2.29 8.63 18.75
C GLY A 50 1.93 7.86 20.03
N PHE A 51 2.80 6.94 20.48
CA PHE A 51 2.59 6.20 21.72
C PHE A 51 2.65 7.11 22.96
N LEU A 52 3.64 8.02 23.01
CA LEU A 52 3.81 8.97 24.11
C LEU A 52 2.67 10.01 24.16
N ALA A 53 2.17 10.47 23.00
CA ALA A 53 1.11 11.48 22.94
C ALA A 53 -0.25 10.98 23.44
N PHE A 54 -0.52 9.68 23.34
CA PHE A 54 -1.84 9.08 23.63
C PHE A 54 -1.82 8.04 24.75
N SER A 55 -0.69 7.85 25.43
CA SER A 55 -0.52 6.96 26.58
C SER A 55 -1.13 5.56 26.38
N GLY A 56 -1.04 5.01 25.17
CA GLY A 56 -1.49 3.66 24.82
C GLY A 56 -2.95 3.49 24.41
N ILE A 57 -3.80 4.51 24.48
CA ILE A 57 -5.21 4.42 24.02
C ILE A 57 -5.30 4.97 22.59
N LEU A 58 -4.96 4.13 21.61
CA LEU A 58 -4.88 4.52 20.20
C LEU A 58 -5.89 3.76 19.34
N MET A 59 -6.83 4.49 18.74
CA MET A 59 -7.64 3.96 17.65
C MET A 59 -6.74 3.61 16.44
N SER A 60 -7.09 2.55 15.69
CA SER A 60 -6.38 2.12 14.48
C SER A 60 -6.17 3.22 13.43
N ASN A 61 -7.06 4.22 13.40
CA ASN A 61 -6.83 5.47 12.69
C ASN A 61 -6.38 6.53 13.69
N LEU A 62 -5.09 6.88 13.65
CA LEU A 62 -4.47 7.85 14.55
C LEU A 62 -5.22 9.20 14.55
N LEU A 63 -5.66 9.67 13.38
CA LEU A 63 -6.29 10.97 13.21
C LEU A 63 -7.70 11.03 13.82
N LYS A 64 -8.30 9.89 14.20
CA LYS A 64 -9.58 9.85 14.93
C LYS A 64 -9.43 10.18 16.42
N ASN A 65 -8.24 10.03 17.00
CA ASN A 65 -8.02 10.32 18.42
C ASN A 65 -7.88 11.84 18.68
N TYR A 66 -7.70 12.64 17.64
CA TYR A 66 -7.59 14.09 17.73
C TYR A 66 -8.95 14.79 17.57
N CYS A 67 -9.11 15.94 18.24
CA CYS A 67 -10.33 16.73 18.17
C CYS A 67 -10.55 17.30 16.75
N VAL A 68 -11.81 17.37 16.31
CA VAL A 68 -12.17 17.77 14.93
C VAL A 68 -11.95 19.27 14.67
N ASN A 69 -11.96 20.09 15.72
CA ASN A 69 -11.89 21.55 15.62
C ASN A 69 -10.46 22.12 15.56
N ASP A 70 -9.44 21.27 15.47
CA ASP A 70 -8.07 21.73 15.36
C ASP A 70 -7.65 21.87 13.89
N HIS A 71 -7.26 23.09 13.52
CA HIS A 71 -6.81 23.43 12.16
C HIS A 71 -5.60 22.60 11.71
N LEU A 72 -4.72 22.18 12.63
CA LEU A 72 -3.54 21.38 12.31
C LEU A 72 -3.90 19.95 11.89
N ILE A 73 -4.88 19.35 12.57
CA ILE A 73 -5.38 18.01 12.22
C ILE A 73 -6.20 18.07 10.92
N LEU A 74 -6.95 19.14 10.69
CA LEU A 74 -7.64 19.34 9.41
C LEU A 74 -6.63 19.41 8.25
N ALA A 75 -5.55 20.20 8.40
CA ALA A 75 -4.49 20.28 7.41
C ALA A 75 -3.84 18.91 7.16
N THR A 76 -3.54 18.17 8.23
CA THR A 76 -2.97 16.82 8.14
C THR A 76 -3.91 15.85 7.41
N ARG A 77 -5.22 15.92 7.66
CA ARG A 77 -6.24 15.11 6.95
C ARG A 77 -6.24 15.43 5.47
N ILE A 78 -6.22 16.72 5.11
CA ILE A 78 -6.20 17.15 3.70
C ILE A 78 -4.94 16.64 2.99
N ILE A 79 -3.76 16.83 3.59
CA ILE A 79 -2.49 16.35 3.02
C ILE A 79 -2.54 14.83 2.83
N PHE A 80 -2.98 14.09 3.85
CA PHE A 80 -3.11 12.64 3.78
C PHE A 80 -4.08 12.21 2.67
N THR A 81 -5.24 12.86 2.55
CA THR A 81 -6.21 12.58 1.47
C THR A 81 -5.64 12.87 0.09
N VAL A 82 -4.93 13.99 -0.09
CA VAL A 82 -4.28 14.32 -1.36
C VAL A 82 -3.21 13.29 -1.73
N THR A 83 -2.39 12.87 -0.76
CA THR A 83 -1.41 11.79 -0.96
C THR A 83 -2.10 10.49 -1.37
N LEU A 84 -3.18 10.08 -0.69
CA LEU A 84 -3.93 8.90 -1.04
C LEU A 84 -4.50 8.98 -2.47
N LEU A 85 -5.09 10.11 -2.84
CA LEU A 85 -5.60 10.36 -4.19
C LEU A 85 -4.51 10.25 -5.25
N GLY A 86 -3.29 10.74 -4.96
CA GLY A 86 -2.14 10.60 -5.86
C GLY A 86 -1.66 9.16 -6.01
N THR A 87 -1.71 8.36 -4.94
CA THR A 87 -1.28 6.96 -4.97
C THR A 87 -2.31 6.00 -5.57
N TYR A 88 -3.59 6.33 -5.48
CA TYR A 88 -4.69 5.50 -5.98
C TYR A 88 -4.60 5.15 -7.48
N PRO A 89 -4.39 6.09 -8.43
CA PRO A 89 -4.32 5.76 -9.85
C PRO A 89 -3.14 4.84 -10.17
N PHE A 90 -2.02 5.00 -9.46
CA PHE A 90 -0.85 4.12 -9.60
C PHE A 90 -1.18 2.69 -9.15
N GLN A 91 -1.87 2.53 -8.01
CA GLN A 91 -2.27 1.21 -7.51
C GLN A 91 -3.27 0.51 -8.44
N VAL A 92 -4.26 1.25 -8.97
CA VAL A 92 -5.22 0.71 -9.95
C VAL A 92 -4.52 0.31 -11.25
N PHE A 93 -3.53 1.08 -11.69
CA PHE A 93 -2.72 0.75 -12.87
C PHE A 93 -1.98 -0.58 -12.68
N SER A 94 -1.24 -0.73 -11.59
CA SER A 94 -0.50 -1.96 -11.29
C SER A 94 -1.42 -3.18 -11.13
N ALA A 95 -2.55 -3.02 -10.45
CA ALA A 95 -3.51 -4.12 -10.26
C ALA A 95 -4.18 -4.55 -11.57
N ARG A 96 -4.51 -3.58 -12.44
CA ARG A 96 -5.05 -3.83 -13.78
C ARG A 96 -4.04 -4.61 -14.61
N ASP A 97 -2.78 -4.19 -14.62
CA ASP A 97 -1.75 -4.84 -15.43
C ASP A 97 -1.46 -6.27 -14.97
N ALA A 98 -1.44 -6.53 -13.66
CA ALA A 98 -1.34 -7.89 -13.12
C ALA A 98 -2.51 -8.79 -13.55
N ILE A 99 -3.74 -8.29 -13.50
CA ILE A 99 -4.93 -9.03 -13.94
C ILE A 99 -4.89 -9.27 -15.46
N PHE A 100 -4.40 -8.30 -16.23
CA PHE A 100 -4.22 -8.47 -17.67
C PHE A 100 -3.21 -9.54 -18.02
N GLU A 101 -2.11 -9.61 -17.29
CA GLU A 101 -1.08 -10.62 -17.52
C GLU A 101 -1.64 -12.04 -17.32
N ILE A 102 -2.47 -12.23 -16.28
CA ILE A 102 -3.19 -13.49 -16.04
C ILE A 102 -4.22 -13.76 -17.14
N LEU A 103 -5.07 -12.78 -17.48
CA LEU A 103 -6.15 -12.96 -18.45
C LEU A 103 -5.66 -13.11 -19.88
N LYS A 104 -4.52 -12.52 -20.26
CA LYS A 104 -3.94 -12.63 -21.61
C LYS A 104 -3.65 -14.08 -21.99
N GLY A 105 -3.37 -14.94 -21.02
CA GLY A 105 -3.20 -16.39 -21.23
C GLY A 105 -4.49 -17.14 -21.56
N TYR A 106 -5.67 -16.58 -21.24
CA TYR A 106 -6.96 -17.26 -21.35
C TYR A 106 -7.96 -16.59 -22.30
N LEU A 107 -7.97 -15.26 -22.39
CA LEU A 107 -8.86 -14.47 -23.24
C LEU A 107 -8.05 -13.52 -24.12
N GLY A 108 -8.35 -13.54 -25.43
CA GLY A 108 -7.77 -12.58 -26.37
C GLY A 108 -8.04 -11.12 -25.97
N ILE A 109 -7.03 -10.26 -26.14
CA ILE A 109 -7.05 -8.87 -25.66
C ILE A 109 -8.06 -8.03 -26.45
N LYS A 110 -9.26 -7.82 -25.89
CA LYS A 110 -10.28 -6.90 -26.42
C LYS A 110 -10.36 -5.64 -25.56
N LYS A 111 -10.52 -4.46 -26.18
CA LYS A 111 -10.66 -3.17 -25.47
C LYS A 111 -11.79 -3.16 -24.43
N TRP A 112 -12.88 -3.87 -24.70
CA TRP A 112 -14.03 -3.98 -23.77
C TRP A 112 -13.67 -4.69 -22.45
N ILE A 113 -12.78 -5.68 -22.48
CA ILE A 113 -12.31 -6.38 -21.28
C ILE A 113 -11.55 -5.41 -20.36
N ARG A 114 -10.84 -4.44 -20.93
CA ARG A 114 -10.10 -3.41 -20.18
C ARG A 114 -10.99 -2.54 -19.33
N TYR A 115 -12.06 -2.02 -19.92
CA TYR A 115 -13.03 -1.21 -19.17
C TYR A 115 -13.75 -2.05 -18.11
N SER A 116 -14.13 -3.28 -18.45
CA SER A 116 -14.81 -4.19 -17.51
C SER A 116 -13.96 -4.54 -16.29
N VAL A 117 -12.65 -4.80 -16.49
CA VAL A 117 -11.72 -5.11 -15.38
C VAL A 117 -11.57 -3.90 -14.46
N THR A 118 -11.36 -2.70 -14.99
CA THR A 118 -11.21 -1.50 -14.14
C THR A 118 -12.49 -1.20 -13.37
N PHE A 119 -13.66 -1.31 -14.00
CA PHE A 119 -14.94 -1.07 -13.34
C PHE A 119 -15.22 -2.11 -12.25
N GLY A 120 -14.98 -3.39 -12.53
CA GLY A 120 -15.11 -4.46 -11.54
C GLY A 120 -14.17 -4.29 -10.36
N LEU A 121 -12.93 -3.86 -10.61
CA LEU A 121 -11.92 -3.65 -9.57
C LEU A 121 -12.29 -2.50 -8.63
N VAL A 122 -12.75 -1.37 -9.17
CA VAL A 122 -13.27 -0.25 -8.36
C VAL A 122 -14.51 -0.67 -7.57
N PHE A 123 -15.42 -1.41 -8.20
CA PHE A 123 -16.63 -1.90 -7.54
C PHE A 123 -16.31 -2.83 -6.36
N ILE A 124 -15.39 -3.79 -6.54
CA ILE A 124 -14.94 -4.68 -5.46
C ILE A 124 -14.33 -3.89 -4.30
N PHE A 125 -13.43 -2.93 -4.58
CA PHE A 125 -12.84 -2.11 -3.52
C PHE A 125 -13.88 -1.25 -2.78
N MET A 126 -14.87 -0.71 -3.49
CA MET A 126 -15.97 0.03 -2.89
C MET A 126 -16.82 -0.87 -1.98
N LEU A 127 -17.08 -2.10 -2.42
CA LEU A 127 -17.84 -3.09 -1.65
C LEU A 127 -17.09 -3.52 -0.39
N ILE A 128 -15.78 -3.76 -0.49
CA ILE A 128 -14.91 -4.03 0.66
C ILE A 128 -14.92 -2.84 1.63
N SER A 129 -14.82 -1.60 1.12
CA SER A 129 -14.88 -0.40 1.96
C SER A 129 -16.23 -0.23 2.66
N ALA A 130 -17.33 -0.68 2.05
CA ALA A 130 -18.66 -0.62 2.65
C ALA A 130 -18.84 -1.69 3.75
N LEU A 131 -18.25 -2.88 3.56
CA LEU A 131 -18.36 -4.00 4.51
C LEU A 131 -17.36 -3.91 5.67
N CYS A 132 -16.20 -3.27 5.49
CA CYS A 132 -15.15 -3.16 6.50
C CYS A 132 -14.96 -1.72 7.00
N PRO A 133 -15.61 -1.32 8.11
CA PRO A 133 -15.45 0.03 8.68
C PRO A 133 -14.14 0.19 9.48
N SER A 134 -13.40 -0.89 9.75
CA SER A 134 -12.18 -0.87 10.55
C SER A 134 -10.92 -0.85 9.69
N MET A 135 -10.20 0.26 9.73
CA MET A 135 -8.91 0.43 9.03
C MET A 135 -7.87 -0.63 9.46
N GLY A 136 -7.87 -1.00 10.74
CA GLY A 136 -6.97 -2.04 11.27
C GLY A 136 -7.17 -3.41 10.62
N ALA A 137 -8.43 -3.83 10.40
CA ALA A 137 -8.73 -5.12 9.78
C ALA A 137 -8.33 -5.14 8.30
N VAL A 138 -8.55 -4.04 7.58
CA VAL A 138 -8.14 -3.91 6.16
C VAL A 138 -6.62 -4.01 6.02
N ILE A 139 -5.87 -3.35 6.90
CA ILE A 139 -4.40 -3.42 6.92
C ILE A 139 -3.93 -4.84 7.27
N GLU A 140 -4.61 -5.50 8.21
CA GLU A 140 -4.29 -6.87 8.59
C GLU A 140 -4.51 -7.87 7.46
N LEU A 141 -5.66 -7.82 6.80
CA LEU A 141 -5.99 -8.67 5.65
C LEU A 141 -5.04 -8.42 4.48
N GLY A 142 -4.70 -7.15 4.19
CA GLY A 142 -3.73 -6.83 3.15
C GLY A 142 -2.34 -7.39 3.44
N GLY A 143 -1.90 -7.36 4.71
CA GLY A 143 -0.62 -7.93 5.13
C GLY A 143 -0.57 -9.45 5.04
N THR A 144 -1.66 -10.16 5.38
CA THR A 144 -1.69 -11.63 5.30
C THR A 144 -1.78 -12.13 3.86
N LEU A 145 -2.58 -11.47 3.01
CA LEU A 145 -2.73 -11.84 1.60
C LEU A 145 -1.44 -11.66 0.80
N THR A 146 -0.67 -10.62 1.10
CA THR A 146 0.63 -10.38 0.45
C THR A 146 1.71 -11.35 0.92
N ALA A 147 1.68 -11.75 2.20
CA ALA A 147 2.65 -12.68 2.79
C ALA A 147 2.40 -14.16 2.43
N ALA A 148 1.14 -14.56 2.25
CA ALA A 148 0.78 -15.95 1.99
C ALA A 148 1.51 -16.58 0.78
N PRO A 149 1.52 -15.99 -0.43
CA PRO A 149 2.22 -16.58 -1.57
C PRO A 149 3.75 -16.60 -1.39
N LEU A 150 4.33 -15.63 -0.68
CA LEU A 150 5.76 -15.61 -0.36
C LEU A 150 6.16 -16.77 0.58
N SER A 151 5.29 -17.09 1.55
CA SER A 151 5.53 -18.21 2.47
C SER A 151 5.42 -19.59 1.81
N LEU A 152 4.55 -19.73 0.79
CA LEU A 152 4.39 -20.98 0.05
C LEU A 152 5.61 -21.30 -0.84
N HIS A 153 6.24 -20.29 -1.42
CA HIS A 153 7.42 -20.47 -2.27
C HIS A 153 8.73 -20.75 -1.50
N ALA A 154 8.72 -20.57 -0.16
CA ALA A 154 9.84 -20.91 0.73
C ALA A 154 9.77 -22.36 1.26
N CYS A 155 8.66 -23.07 1.02
CA CYS A 155 8.44 -24.46 1.46
C CYS A 155 8.53 -25.50 0.32
N THR A 156 8.87 -25.08 -0.90
CA THR A 156 9.18 -25.96 -2.05
C THR A 156 10.65 -25.91 -2.38
#